data_AF-A2DX64-F1
#
_entry.id   AF-A2DX64-F1
#
_cell.length_a   1.000
_cell.length_b   1.000
_cell.length_c   1.000
_cell.angle_alpha   90.00
_cell.angle_beta   90.00
_cell.angle_gamma   90.00
#
_symmetry.space_group_name_H-M   'P 1'
#
loop_
_entity.id
_entity.type
_entity.pdbx_description
1 polymer ?
#
loop_
_entity_poly.entity_id
_entity_poly.type
_entity_poly.pdbx_seq_one_letter_code
_entity_poly.pdbx_strand_id
1 'polypeptide(L)'
;MLPVRRAGSTKRFNPLKIQKPVLTQLSRSKISFSSSFRLKTLEPIDLTKENAFANDDNLIYTVKLLSNWGDPQYMCCSYMQFLSHDRRPLNPIKMMSAPKLEEGVLQKLNGDMVKEEANQWRINWPPDEDDIMSIIFMFQKHQKPCFIRLWNPQTNMEQSIKDIEIYNGENLVAKEEIPKGFGKDIQISVKEEYAIKPSESMQYLQTLFPQLAPSLFPCDLFGQYPSFKLRKVSFEILKNYGNEKVFGLSQILFLNDKKAIITRDEINRITVDNCSDFTDPLALIPTNRDFPEKCQFVAHSSFERHPMLTFYFEQTVILSKIIVKNLDVGPSGFDCEVNHMRVFVNDRCEWIGKVQCTRLKEGVKPPPCVIHVLPSFIVSHGQ
;
A
#
# COMPACT_ATOMS: atom_id res chain seq x y z
N MET A 1 63.67 2.49 74.69
CA MET A 1 63.82 2.99 73.31
C MET A 1 62.55 3.75 72.94
N LEU A 2 62.73 4.95 72.39
CA LEU A 2 61.71 5.98 72.14
C LEU A 2 60.92 5.77 70.80
N PRO A 3 59.80 6.52 70.58
CA PRO A 3 58.78 6.30 69.55
C PRO A 3 58.74 7.38 68.44
N VAL A 4 58.12 7.13 67.26
CA VAL A 4 57.68 8.17 66.27
C VAL A 4 56.60 7.57 65.32
N ARG A 5 55.31 7.97 65.39
CA ARG A 5 54.50 8.97 64.61
C ARG A 5 54.06 8.64 63.15
N ARG A 6 52.72 8.62 62.98
CA ARG A 6 51.80 9.27 61.98
C ARG A 6 52.30 9.62 60.56
N ALA A 7 51.50 9.27 59.53
CA ALA A 7 50.81 10.21 58.59
C ALA A 7 50.14 9.48 57.39
N GLY A 8 49.06 10.06 56.83
CA GLY A 8 48.47 9.69 55.53
C GLY A 8 46.95 9.85 55.47
N SER A 9 46.39 11.05 55.67
CA SER A 9 45.96 11.98 54.60
C SER A 9 44.92 11.42 53.61
N THR A 10 43.65 11.61 53.95
CA THR A 10 42.47 11.49 53.09
C THR A 10 42.46 12.59 52.02
N LYS A 11 42.45 12.21 50.73
CA LYS A 11 42.25 13.13 49.61
C LYS A 11 40.78 13.55 49.56
N ARG A 12 40.51 14.84 49.79
CA ARG A 12 39.21 15.48 49.52
C ARG A 12 39.03 15.66 48.02
N PHE A 13 37.89 15.21 47.50
CA PHE A 13 37.40 15.54 46.17
C PHE A 13 37.05 17.04 46.09
N ASN A 14 37.62 17.74 45.12
CA ASN A 14 37.18 19.08 44.73
C ASN A 14 35.96 18.94 43.78
N PRO A 15 34.82 19.58 44.05
CA PRO A 15 33.75 19.67 43.08
C PRO A 15 34.16 20.62 41.95
N LEU A 16 34.02 20.14 40.71
CA LEU A 16 34.18 20.90 39.48
C LEU A 16 33.25 22.12 39.51
N LYS A 17 33.85 23.31 39.41
CA LYS A 17 33.13 24.57 39.17
C LYS A 17 32.49 24.50 37.79
N ILE A 18 31.18 24.34 37.75
CA ILE A 18 30.36 24.54 36.55
C ILE A 18 30.44 26.03 36.19
N GLN A 19 31.19 26.35 35.13
CA GLN A 19 31.17 27.67 34.52
C GLN A 19 29.81 27.90 33.87
N LYS A 20 29.13 28.97 34.28
CA LYS A 20 27.88 29.44 33.66
C LYS A 20 28.18 29.92 32.24
N PRO A 21 27.40 29.53 31.22
CA PRO A 21 27.57 30.05 29.87
C PRO A 21 27.27 31.55 29.84
N VAL A 22 28.20 32.29 29.24
CA VAL A 22 28.10 33.72 28.96
C VAL A 22 27.03 33.94 27.89
N LEU A 23 26.03 34.76 28.25
CA LEU A 23 25.01 35.28 27.35
C LEU A 23 25.65 36.25 26.35
N THR A 24 25.89 35.79 25.13
CA THR A 24 26.28 36.66 24.02
C THR A 24 25.04 37.40 23.52
N GLN A 25 25.00 38.71 23.76
CA GLN A 25 24.02 39.61 23.18
C GLN A 25 24.22 39.65 21.66
N LEU A 26 23.25 39.15 20.90
CA LEU A 26 23.15 39.38 19.46
C LEU A 26 22.22 40.56 19.21
N SER A 27 22.78 41.55 18.54
CA SER A 27 22.22 42.83 18.16
C SER A 27 21.02 42.67 17.23
N ARG A 28 19.99 43.48 17.51
CA ARG A 28 18.78 43.62 16.70
C ARG A 28 19.12 44.28 15.36
N SER A 29 19.08 43.53 14.27
CA SER A 29 18.87 44.10 12.94
C SER A 29 17.37 44.15 12.65
N LYS A 30 16.85 45.37 12.45
CA LYS A 30 15.49 45.62 11.97
C LYS A 30 15.45 45.29 10.49
N ILE A 31 14.77 44.22 10.11
CA ILE A 31 14.38 43.95 8.72
C ILE A 31 12.88 44.20 8.62
N SER A 32 12.51 45.29 7.97
CA SER A 32 11.12 45.60 7.62
C SER A 32 10.72 44.77 6.41
N PHE A 33 9.82 43.80 6.61
CA PHE A 33 9.13 43.12 5.51
C PHE A 33 7.78 43.82 5.27
N SER A 34 7.73 44.67 4.24
CA SER A 34 6.48 45.07 3.59
C SER A 34 6.37 44.31 2.27
N SER A 35 5.67 43.19 2.27
CA SER A 35 5.16 42.59 1.03
C SER A 35 3.77 42.06 1.27
N SER A 36 2.81 42.72 0.63
CA SER A 36 1.42 42.31 0.54
C SER A 36 1.34 40.90 -0.08
N PHE A 37 0.99 39.91 0.73
CA PHE A 37 0.62 38.58 0.25
C PHE A 37 -0.71 38.70 -0.51
N ARG A 38 -0.65 38.76 -1.84
CA ARG A 38 -1.82 38.48 -2.67
C ARG A 38 -1.98 36.97 -2.70
N LEU A 39 -3.05 36.47 -2.07
CA LEU A 39 -3.56 35.12 -2.29
C LEU A 39 -3.81 34.96 -3.78
N LYS A 40 -2.97 34.16 -4.45
CA LYS A 40 -3.30 33.64 -5.78
C LYS A 40 -4.46 32.68 -5.57
N THR A 41 -5.59 32.99 -6.16
CA THR A 41 -6.70 32.06 -6.34
C THR A 41 -6.11 30.78 -6.93
N LEU A 42 -6.23 29.67 -6.18
CA LEU A 42 -5.83 28.35 -6.66
C LEU A 42 -6.66 28.07 -7.91
N GLU A 43 -6.00 27.90 -9.05
CA GLU A 43 -6.66 27.39 -10.24
C GLU A 43 -7.21 25.99 -9.90
N PRO A 44 -8.45 25.67 -10.33
CA PRO A 44 -9.03 24.36 -10.10
C PRO A 44 -8.11 23.28 -10.66
N ILE A 45 -7.86 22.25 -9.84
CA ILE A 45 -7.13 21.05 -10.25
C ILE A 45 -7.87 20.45 -11.44
N ASP A 46 -7.23 20.44 -12.60
CA ASP A 46 -7.77 19.88 -13.83
C ASP A 46 -7.78 18.34 -13.74
N LEU A 47 -8.85 17.80 -13.16
CA LEU A 47 -9.12 16.38 -12.97
C LEU A 47 -9.19 15.59 -14.30
N THR A 48 -9.14 16.24 -15.46
CA THR A 48 -9.11 15.54 -16.76
C THR A 48 -7.77 14.88 -17.07
N LYS A 49 -6.67 15.28 -16.39
CA LYS A 49 -5.32 14.73 -16.65
C LYS A 49 -5.08 13.34 -16.04
N GLU A 50 -5.81 12.95 -14.99
CA GLU A 50 -5.68 11.61 -14.39
C GLU A 50 -6.38 10.51 -15.21
N ASN A 51 -7.27 10.86 -16.14
CA ASN A 51 -7.87 9.91 -17.08
C ASN A 51 -6.94 9.50 -18.24
N ALA A 52 -5.69 9.97 -18.27
CA ALA A 52 -4.73 9.59 -19.31
C ALA A 52 -4.40 8.08 -19.34
N PHE A 53 -4.68 7.34 -18.25
CA PHE A 53 -4.58 5.87 -18.24
C PHE A 53 -5.69 5.17 -19.01
N ALA A 54 -6.84 5.81 -19.19
CA ALA A 54 -8.01 5.23 -19.83
C ALA A 54 -8.01 5.38 -21.36
N ASN A 55 -7.04 6.12 -21.92
CA ASN A 55 -6.83 6.09 -23.35
C ASN A 55 -6.04 4.83 -23.70
N ASP A 56 -6.76 3.85 -24.25
CA ASP A 56 -6.31 2.61 -24.87
C ASP A 56 -5.32 2.82 -26.04
N ASP A 57 -4.71 3.99 -26.18
CA ASP A 57 -3.86 4.36 -27.31
C ASP A 57 -2.39 4.67 -26.95
N ASN A 58 -1.95 4.34 -25.73
CA ASN A 58 -0.57 4.58 -25.29
C ASN A 58 0.40 3.46 -25.70
N LEU A 59 1.65 3.82 -25.99
CA LEU A 59 2.76 2.90 -26.23
C LEU A 59 3.54 2.66 -24.93
N ILE A 60 3.97 1.42 -24.69
CA ILE A 60 4.63 1.04 -23.44
C ILE A 60 5.96 0.37 -23.73
N TYR A 61 7.03 0.94 -23.18
CA TYR A 61 8.38 0.40 -23.25
C TYR A 61 8.89 0.06 -21.86
N THR A 62 9.48 -1.13 -21.72
CA THR A 62 10.09 -1.60 -20.47
C THR A 62 11.58 -1.76 -20.68
N VAL A 63 12.40 -1.09 -19.88
CA VAL A 63 13.85 -1.23 -19.84
C VAL A 63 14.21 -2.05 -18.60
N LYS A 64 14.67 -3.29 -18.80
CA LYS A 64 15.17 -4.16 -17.74
C LYS A 64 16.67 -3.94 -17.56
N LEU A 65 17.08 -3.72 -16.32
CA LEU A 65 18.48 -3.55 -15.93
C LEU A 65 18.96 -4.88 -15.35
N LEU A 66 19.83 -5.57 -16.08
CA LEU A 66 20.20 -6.96 -15.78
C LEU A 66 21.46 -7.07 -14.91
N SER A 67 22.39 -6.14 -15.09
CA SER A 67 23.67 -6.15 -14.39
C SER A 67 24.29 -4.76 -14.32
N ASN A 68 25.23 -4.59 -13.39
CA ASN A 68 26.15 -3.47 -13.38
C ASN A 68 27.58 -3.97 -13.61
N TRP A 69 28.53 -3.05 -13.53
CA TRP A 69 29.92 -3.28 -13.89
C TRP A 69 30.80 -3.87 -12.78
N GLY A 70 30.28 -4.09 -11.58
CA GLY A 70 30.99 -4.74 -10.48
C GLY A 70 30.61 -4.31 -9.06
N ASP A 71 29.78 -3.28 -8.87
CA ASP A 71 29.39 -2.83 -7.53
C ASP A 71 28.30 -3.75 -6.92
N PRO A 72 28.52 -4.35 -5.75
CA PRO A 72 27.57 -5.30 -5.16
C PRO A 72 26.41 -4.64 -4.42
N GLN A 73 26.38 -3.30 -4.30
CA GLN A 73 25.41 -2.58 -3.47
C GLN A 73 24.57 -1.57 -4.25
N TYR A 74 25.09 -1.03 -5.35
CA TYR A 74 24.42 0.07 -6.05
C TYR A 74 24.51 -0.03 -7.57
N MET A 75 23.48 0.50 -8.21
CA MET A 75 23.44 0.76 -9.63
C MET A 75 23.14 2.24 -9.89
N CYS A 76 23.82 2.84 -10.87
CA CYS A 76 23.65 4.25 -11.19
C CYS A 76 23.64 4.51 -12.71
N CYS A 77 22.99 5.62 -13.07
CA CYS A 77 22.87 6.10 -14.43
C CYS A 77 22.87 7.63 -14.38
N SER A 78 23.56 8.28 -15.33
CA SER A 78 23.53 9.75 -15.41
C SER A 78 22.31 10.26 -16.16
N TYR A 79 21.85 9.51 -17.16
CA TYR A 79 20.78 9.95 -18.05
C TYR A 79 20.23 8.80 -18.89
N MET A 80 18.90 8.76 -19.08
CA MET A 80 18.21 7.81 -19.94
C MET A 80 17.04 8.48 -20.66
N GLN A 81 17.05 8.49 -21.99
CA GLN A 81 16.05 9.19 -22.80
C GLN A 81 15.71 8.45 -24.09
N PHE A 82 14.42 8.32 -24.36
CA PHE A 82 13.95 7.86 -25.66
C PHE A 82 13.98 8.99 -26.69
N LEU A 83 14.35 8.65 -27.92
CA LEU A 83 14.46 9.59 -29.04
C LEU A 83 13.57 9.14 -30.21
N SER A 84 13.08 10.12 -30.98
CA SER A 84 12.37 9.91 -32.23
C SER A 84 13.31 9.48 -33.37
N HIS A 85 12.75 9.20 -34.55
CA HIS A 85 13.52 8.91 -35.76
C HIS A 85 14.55 10.01 -36.12
N ASP A 86 14.20 11.28 -35.88
CA ASP A 86 15.09 12.45 -36.06
C ASP A 86 16.06 12.67 -34.90
N ARG A 87 16.18 11.70 -33.99
CA ARG A 87 16.98 11.79 -32.74
C ARG A 87 16.55 12.93 -31.81
N ARG A 88 15.30 13.39 -31.89
CA ARG A 88 14.75 14.38 -30.96
C ARG A 88 14.29 13.70 -29.67
N PRO A 89 14.55 14.27 -28.48
CA PRO A 89 14.05 13.72 -27.22
C PRO A 89 12.53 13.57 -27.20
N LEU A 90 12.05 12.45 -26.67
CA LEU A 90 10.64 12.17 -26.43
C LEU A 90 10.36 12.21 -24.93
N ASN A 91 9.32 12.95 -24.54
CA ASN A 91 8.89 13.03 -23.16
C ASN A 91 7.82 11.95 -22.90
N PRO A 92 8.09 10.96 -22.02
CA PRO A 92 7.06 10.01 -21.62
C PRO A 92 5.93 10.73 -20.88
N ILE A 93 4.70 10.29 -21.10
CA ILE A 93 3.52 10.69 -20.32
C ILE A 93 3.75 10.31 -18.85
N LYS A 94 4.32 9.12 -18.64
CA LYS A 94 4.56 8.56 -17.31
C LYS A 94 5.78 7.64 -17.31
N MET A 95 6.47 7.64 -16.19
CA MET A 95 7.50 6.66 -15.85
C MET A 95 7.12 5.91 -14.56
N MET A 96 7.41 4.62 -14.51
CA MET A 96 7.22 3.77 -13.34
C MET A 96 8.41 2.83 -13.18
N SER A 97 8.52 2.18 -12.03
CA SER A 97 9.53 1.15 -11.82
C SER A 97 8.98 -0.06 -11.09
N ALA A 98 9.55 -1.22 -11.39
CA ALA A 98 9.33 -2.46 -10.65
C ALA A 98 10.71 -3.06 -10.31
N PRO A 99 11.07 -3.23 -9.03
CA PRO A 99 10.34 -2.82 -7.83
C PRO A 99 10.04 -1.32 -7.77
N LYS A 100 9.04 -0.94 -6.96
CA LYS A 100 8.61 0.45 -6.84
C LYS A 100 9.69 1.27 -6.13
N LEU A 101 10.20 2.29 -6.80
CA LEU A 101 11.15 3.25 -6.24
C LEU A 101 10.43 4.38 -5.49
N GLU A 102 11.20 5.09 -4.67
CA GLU A 102 10.78 6.32 -4.01
C GLU A 102 10.39 7.41 -5.03
N GLU A 103 9.46 8.28 -4.62
CA GLU A 103 9.01 9.39 -5.44
C GLU A 103 10.16 10.40 -5.68
N GLY A 104 10.26 10.93 -6.89
CA GLY A 104 11.35 11.86 -7.25
C GLY A 104 12.58 11.17 -7.87
N VAL A 105 12.77 9.87 -7.63
CA VAL A 105 13.96 9.16 -8.11
C VAL A 105 13.95 9.04 -9.63
N LEU A 106 12.84 8.61 -10.24
CA LEU A 106 12.73 8.45 -11.69
C LEU A 106 12.84 9.77 -12.46
N GLN A 107 12.45 10.89 -11.84
CA GLN A 107 12.57 12.22 -12.44
C GLN A 107 14.03 12.58 -12.74
N LYS A 108 15.00 12.01 -12.02
CA LYS A 108 16.43 12.20 -12.27
C LYS A 108 16.94 11.52 -13.56
N LEU A 109 16.21 10.54 -14.09
CA LEU A 109 16.61 9.85 -15.33
C LEU A 109 16.27 10.63 -16.60
N ASN A 110 15.17 11.39 -16.56
CA ASN A 110 14.56 12.06 -17.71
C ASN A 110 14.72 13.59 -17.62
N GLY A 111 15.97 14.06 -17.53
CA GLY A 111 16.34 15.47 -17.38
C GLY A 111 17.66 15.80 -18.06
N ASP A 112 18.28 16.92 -17.71
CA ASP A 112 19.60 17.26 -18.26
C ASP A 112 20.66 16.24 -17.84
N MET A 113 21.67 16.02 -18.72
CA MET A 113 22.78 15.12 -18.41
C MET A 113 23.51 15.60 -17.15
N VAL A 114 23.37 14.85 -16.07
CA VAL A 114 23.95 15.19 -14.78
C VAL A 114 25.42 14.78 -14.74
N LYS A 115 26.31 15.75 -14.51
CA LYS A 115 27.75 15.50 -14.30
C LYS A 115 28.11 15.33 -12.83
N GLU A 116 27.31 15.89 -11.93
CA GLU A 116 27.56 15.87 -10.48
C GLU A 116 27.01 14.60 -9.83
N GLU A 117 27.84 13.93 -9.03
CA GLU A 117 27.51 12.65 -8.40
C GLU A 117 26.25 12.70 -7.54
N ALA A 118 26.03 13.78 -6.78
CA ALA A 118 24.89 13.94 -5.87
C ALA A 118 23.52 13.93 -6.60
N ASN A 119 23.53 14.25 -7.89
CA ASN A 119 22.32 14.39 -8.70
C ASN A 119 22.11 13.20 -9.63
N GLN A 120 23.03 12.22 -9.67
CA GLN A 120 22.88 11.02 -10.49
C GLN A 120 21.71 10.17 -10.01
N TRP A 121 21.08 9.47 -10.94
CA TRP A 121 20.12 8.43 -10.58
C TRP A 121 20.89 7.25 -9.99
N ARG A 122 20.46 6.81 -8.80
CA ARG A 122 21.09 5.73 -8.04
C ARG A 122 20.04 4.92 -7.31
N ILE A 123 20.22 3.61 -7.29
CA ILE A 123 19.36 2.65 -6.59
C ILE A 123 20.22 1.60 -5.86
N ASN A 124 19.62 0.90 -4.90
CA ASN A 124 20.21 -0.29 -4.32
C ASN A 124 20.25 -1.41 -5.37
N TRP A 125 21.32 -2.20 -5.34
CA TRP A 125 21.56 -3.31 -6.26
C TRP A 125 22.18 -4.50 -5.50
N PRO A 126 21.78 -5.75 -5.79
CA PRO A 126 20.59 -6.09 -6.58
C PRO A 126 19.30 -5.60 -5.87
N PRO A 127 18.18 -5.44 -6.59
CA PRO A 127 16.88 -5.30 -5.93
C PRO A 127 16.62 -6.50 -4.99
N ASP A 128 15.78 -6.30 -3.98
CA ASP A 128 15.40 -7.36 -3.04
C ASP A 128 14.69 -8.53 -3.77
N GLU A 129 14.80 -9.75 -3.25
CA GLU A 129 14.01 -10.93 -3.65
C GLU A 129 14.21 -11.47 -5.09
N ASP A 130 15.46 -11.54 -5.59
CA ASP A 130 15.78 -12.06 -6.95
C ASP A 130 15.05 -11.35 -8.11
N ASP A 131 14.44 -10.19 -7.84
CA ASP A 131 13.70 -9.42 -8.84
C ASP A 131 14.65 -8.76 -9.87
N ILE A 132 14.10 -8.41 -11.03
CA ILE A 132 14.82 -7.63 -12.05
C ILE A 132 14.32 -6.19 -12.01
N MET A 133 15.24 -5.25 -11.80
CA MET A 133 14.91 -3.83 -11.86
C MET A 133 14.45 -3.43 -13.26
N SER A 134 13.21 -2.98 -13.35
CA SER A 134 12.55 -2.60 -14.60
C SER A 134 12.06 -1.16 -14.53
N ILE A 135 12.33 -0.37 -15.56
CA ILE A 135 11.82 1.00 -15.71
C ILE A 135 10.85 1.01 -16.89
N ILE A 136 9.64 1.49 -16.64
CA ILE A 136 8.52 1.44 -17.58
C ILE A 136 8.22 2.86 -18.04
N PHE A 137 8.17 3.06 -19.35
CA PHE A 137 7.91 4.34 -19.99
C PHE A 137 6.63 4.25 -20.81
N MET A 138 5.73 5.21 -20.63
CA MET A 138 4.49 5.32 -21.36
C MET A 138 4.53 6.55 -22.28
N PHE A 139 4.26 6.36 -23.57
CA PHE A 139 4.25 7.42 -24.58
C PHE A 139 2.90 7.52 -25.28
N GLN A 140 2.60 8.69 -25.84
CA GLN A 140 1.44 8.84 -26.71
C GLN A 140 1.69 8.09 -28.02
N LYS A 141 0.63 7.58 -28.66
CA LYS A 141 0.70 6.83 -29.94
C LYS A 141 1.59 7.48 -31.01
N HIS A 142 1.54 8.81 -31.12
CA HIS A 142 2.27 9.56 -32.14
C HIS A 142 3.74 9.82 -31.76
N GLN A 143 4.13 9.59 -30.51
CA GLN A 143 5.50 9.72 -30.02
C GLN A 143 6.23 8.38 -30.12
N LYS A 144 6.31 7.80 -31.32
CA LYS A 144 6.95 6.49 -31.54
C LYS A 144 8.45 6.57 -31.23
N PRO A 145 8.95 5.87 -30.21
CA PRO A 145 10.39 5.83 -29.95
C PRO A 145 11.12 4.98 -30.99
N CYS A 146 12.27 5.49 -31.46
CA CYS A 146 13.13 4.80 -32.43
C CYS A 146 14.51 4.52 -31.85
N PHE A 147 14.94 5.29 -30.85
CA PHE A 147 16.19 5.06 -30.14
C PHE A 147 15.98 5.25 -28.65
N ILE A 148 16.87 4.67 -27.85
CA ILE A 148 17.07 5.05 -26.45
C ILE A 148 18.54 5.42 -26.27
N ARG A 149 18.77 6.58 -25.67
CA ARG A 149 20.08 7.08 -25.28
C ARG A 149 20.27 6.84 -23.79
N LEU A 150 21.32 6.13 -23.42
CA LEU A 150 21.67 5.85 -22.04
C LEU A 150 23.11 6.31 -21.79
N TRP A 151 23.35 7.02 -20.69
CA TRP A 151 24.68 7.50 -20.28
C TRP A 151 25.06 7.00 -18.89
N ASN A 152 26.16 6.26 -18.83
CA ASN A 152 26.78 5.88 -17.57
C ASN A 152 27.64 7.03 -17.00
N PRO A 153 27.71 7.18 -15.67
CA PRO A 153 28.56 8.19 -15.04
C PRO A 153 30.05 7.90 -15.21
N GLN A 154 30.85 8.96 -15.20
CA GLN A 154 32.31 8.89 -15.32
C GLN A 154 33.03 8.73 -13.98
N THR A 155 32.36 9.01 -12.85
CA THR A 155 32.96 8.99 -11.52
C THR A 155 32.89 7.60 -10.86
N ASN A 156 31.75 6.92 -10.95
CA ASN A 156 31.50 5.61 -10.31
C ASN A 156 31.23 4.52 -11.35
N MET A 157 32.28 4.15 -12.09
CA MET A 157 32.15 3.24 -13.23
C MET A 157 31.73 1.81 -12.85
N GLU A 158 32.00 1.35 -11.63
CA GLU A 158 31.59 0.00 -11.18
C GLU A 158 30.08 -0.09 -10.87
N GLN A 159 29.46 1.03 -10.49
CA GLN A 159 28.01 1.13 -10.27
C GLN A 159 27.23 1.32 -11.58
N SER A 160 27.93 1.57 -12.68
CA SER A 160 27.29 1.86 -13.97
C SER A 160 26.50 0.66 -14.50
N ILE A 161 25.39 0.93 -15.18
CA ILE A 161 24.61 -0.11 -15.85
C ILE A 161 25.48 -0.80 -16.90
N LYS A 162 25.44 -2.14 -16.95
CA LYS A 162 26.17 -2.93 -17.94
C LYS A 162 25.21 -3.56 -18.95
N ASP A 163 24.43 -4.55 -18.55
CA ASP A 163 23.56 -5.29 -19.47
C ASP A 163 22.11 -4.81 -19.33
N ILE A 164 21.46 -4.52 -20.47
CA ILE A 164 20.04 -4.15 -20.51
C ILE A 164 19.25 -4.93 -21.57
N GLU A 165 17.95 -5.04 -21.32
CA GLU A 165 16.96 -5.50 -22.30
C GLU A 165 15.84 -4.47 -22.41
N ILE A 166 15.42 -4.19 -23.64
CA ILE A 166 14.35 -3.22 -23.93
C ILE A 166 13.22 -3.98 -24.60
N TYR A 167 12.02 -3.78 -24.07
CA TYR A 167 10.80 -4.44 -24.50
C TYR A 167 9.76 -3.41 -24.96
N ASN A 168 9.00 -3.75 -26.00
CA ASN A 168 7.75 -3.10 -26.37
C ASN A 168 6.61 -4.09 -26.10
N GLY A 169 5.97 -3.89 -24.95
CA GLY A 169 5.34 -4.95 -24.16
C GLY A 169 6.04 -6.32 -24.23
N GLU A 170 5.44 -7.40 -24.72
CA GLU A 170 6.07 -8.74 -24.68
C GLU A 170 7.29 -8.89 -25.60
N ASN A 171 7.46 -7.99 -26.57
CA ASN A 171 8.47 -8.15 -27.60
C ASN A 171 9.80 -7.52 -27.18
N LEU A 172 10.85 -8.33 -27.12
CA LEU A 172 12.22 -7.86 -26.97
C LEU A 172 12.64 -7.12 -28.25
N VAL A 173 12.92 -5.83 -28.14
CA VAL A 173 13.24 -4.94 -29.28
C VAL A 173 14.71 -4.54 -29.36
N ALA A 174 15.43 -4.68 -28.24
CA ALA A 174 16.89 -4.53 -28.19
C ALA A 174 17.45 -5.21 -26.93
N LYS A 175 18.68 -5.73 -27.04
CA LYS A 175 19.49 -6.26 -25.94
C LYS A 175 20.92 -5.81 -26.15
N GLU A 176 21.46 -5.09 -25.18
CA GLU A 176 22.71 -4.36 -25.38
C GLU A 176 23.54 -4.30 -24.11
N GLU A 177 24.86 -4.26 -24.29
CA GLU A 177 25.84 -3.90 -23.26
C GLU A 177 26.17 -2.41 -23.36
N ILE A 178 26.14 -1.70 -22.23
CA ILE A 178 26.46 -0.28 -22.10
C ILE A 178 27.91 -0.13 -21.60
N PRO A 179 28.78 0.60 -22.33
CA PRO A 179 30.16 0.79 -21.91
C PRO A 179 30.31 1.54 -20.57
N LYS A 180 31.36 1.22 -19.80
CA LYS A 180 31.74 1.98 -18.59
C LYS A 180 32.04 3.44 -18.94
N GLY A 181 31.44 4.41 -18.23
CA GLY A 181 31.78 5.83 -18.35
C GLY A 181 31.42 6.52 -19.68
N PHE A 182 30.68 5.86 -20.57
CA PHE A 182 30.24 6.42 -21.84
C PHE A 182 28.73 6.26 -22.04
N GLY A 183 28.20 7.05 -22.97
CA GLY A 183 26.84 6.88 -23.45
C GLY A 183 26.74 6.03 -24.71
N LYS A 184 25.56 5.43 -24.90
CA LYS A 184 25.22 4.64 -26.09
C LYS A 184 23.83 5.01 -26.57
N ASP A 185 23.71 5.23 -27.87
CA ASP A 185 22.44 5.34 -28.58
C ASP A 185 22.09 3.95 -29.11
N ILE A 186 20.99 3.38 -28.62
CA ILE A 186 20.52 2.04 -28.97
C ILE A 186 19.33 2.20 -29.90
N GLN A 187 19.41 1.59 -31.08
CA GLN A 187 18.31 1.57 -32.02
C GLN A 187 17.25 0.55 -31.59
N ILE A 188 15.99 0.99 -31.57
CA ILE A 188 14.84 0.17 -31.22
C ILE A 188 14.21 -0.32 -32.53
N SER A 189 14.23 -1.63 -32.75
CA SER A 189 13.68 -2.24 -33.95
C SER A 189 12.33 -2.90 -33.65
N VAL A 190 11.26 -2.11 -33.72
CA VAL A 190 9.89 -2.67 -33.63
C VAL A 190 9.47 -3.09 -35.03
N LYS A 191 9.44 -4.39 -35.31
CA LYS A 191 8.75 -4.89 -36.51
C LYS A 191 7.27 -4.56 -36.33
N GLU A 192 6.65 -3.95 -37.33
CA GLU A 192 5.26 -3.46 -37.23
C GLU A 192 4.26 -4.58 -36.89
N GLU A 193 4.55 -5.80 -37.32
CA GLU A 193 3.76 -7.02 -37.03
C GLU A 193 3.73 -7.39 -35.54
N TYR A 194 4.71 -6.94 -34.75
CA TYR A 194 4.82 -7.18 -33.31
C TYR A 194 4.60 -5.91 -32.48
N ALA A 195 4.16 -4.81 -33.09
CA ALA A 195 3.75 -3.65 -32.33
C ALA A 195 2.46 -4.01 -31.59
N ILE A 196 2.53 -4.04 -30.26
CA ILE A 196 1.36 -4.27 -29.42
C ILE A 196 0.32 -3.22 -29.77
N LYS A 197 -0.90 -3.68 -30.03
CA LYS A 197 -2.01 -2.76 -30.23
C LYS A 197 -2.12 -1.95 -28.96
N PRO A 198 -2.16 -0.62 -29.06
CA PRO A 198 -2.19 0.22 -27.87
C PRO A 198 -3.25 -0.20 -26.82
N SER A 199 -4.38 -0.76 -27.27
CA SER A 199 -5.49 -1.25 -26.43
C SER A 199 -5.13 -2.44 -25.53
N GLU A 200 -4.06 -3.16 -25.84
CA GLU A 200 -3.58 -4.33 -25.09
C GLU A 200 -2.47 -3.96 -24.10
N SER A 201 -1.90 -2.76 -24.23
CA SER A 201 -0.72 -2.35 -23.46
C SER A 201 -0.98 -2.26 -21.95
N MET A 202 -2.19 -1.82 -21.55
CA MET A 202 -2.55 -1.77 -20.13
C MET A 202 -2.71 -3.16 -19.52
N GLN A 203 -3.36 -4.08 -20.24
CA GLN A 203 -3.48 -5.48 -19.80
C GLN A 203 -2.10 -6.11 -19.65
N TYR A 204 -1.18 -5.83 -20.57
CA TYR A 204 0.20 -6.27 -20.48
C TYR A 204 0.90 -5.74 -19.21
N LEU A 205 0.77 -4.45 -18.88
CA LEU A 205 1.35 -3.92 -17.64
C LEU A 205 0.79 -4.61 -16.40
N GLN A 206 -0.50 -4.93 -16.39
CA GLN A 206 -1.14 -5.64 -15.30
C GLN A 206 -0.62 -7.08 -15.18
N THR A 207 -0.35 -7.75 -16.30
CA THR A 207 0.20 -9.10 -16.34
C THR A 207 1.65 -9.13 -15.83
N LEU A 208 2.50 -8.20 -16.29
CA LEU A 208 3.92 -8.20 -15.90
C LEU A 208 4.20 -7.57 -14.55
N PHE A 209 3.43 -6.54 -14.20
CA PHE A 209 3.62 -5.78 -12.97
C PHE A 209 2.28 -5.62 -12.24
N PRO A 210 1.71 -6.71 -11.69
CA PRO A 210 0.44 -6.66 -10.96
C PRO A 210 0.43 -5.63 -9.82
N GLN A 211 1.59 -5.34 -9.24
CA GLN A 211 1.81 -4.34 -8.19
C GLN A 211 1.76 -2.89 -8.70
N LEU A 212 1.99 -2.68 -10.00
CA LEU A 212 1.92 -1.36 -10.65
C LEU A 212 0.61 -1.13 -11.36
N ALA A 213 -0.16 -2.19 -11.62
CA ALA A 213 -1.56 -2.05 -11.98
C ALA A 213 -2.19 -1.10 -10.96
N PRO A 214 -2.78 0.03 -11.38
CA PRO A 214 -3.68 0.73 -10.48
C PRO A 214 -4.68 -0.35 -10.06
N SER A 215 -4.68 -0.71 -8.78
CA SER A 215 -5.69 -1.60 -8.25
C SER A 215 -6.99 -1.03 -8.77
N LEU A 216 -7.65 -1.77 -9.66
CA LEU A 216 -8.87 -1.37 -10.33
C LEU A 216 -9.93 -1.31 -9.23
N PHE A 217 -9.84 -0.28 -8.40
CA PHE A 217 -10.90 0.07 -7.49
C PHE A 217 -12.09 0.36 -8.40
N PRO A 218 -13.27 -0.19 -8.07
CA PRO A 218 -14.47 0.15 -8.80
C PRO A 218 -14.52 1.68 -8.95
N CYS A 219 -14.53 2.17 -10.18
CA CYS A 219 -14.79 3.58 -10.44
C CYS A 219 -16.27 3.70 -10.76
N ASP A 220 -16.94 4.67 -10.17
CA ASP A 220 -18.25 5.11 -10.63
C ASP A 220 -18.11 6.42 -11.42
N LEU A 221 -19.25 7.01 -11.79
CA LEU A 221 -19.27 8.29 -12.53
C LEU A 221 -18.67 9.46 -11.73
N PHE A 222 -18.44 9.29 -10.42
CA PHE A 222 -17.90 10.30 -9.51
C PHE A 222 -16.43 10.06 -9.13
N GLY A 223 -15.81 8.99 -9.63
CA GLY A 223 -14.38 8.71 -9.48
C GLY A 223 -14.09 7.33 -8.89
N GLN A 224 -12.87 7.16 -8.38
CA GLN A 224 -12.47 5.91 -7.72
C GLN A 224 -13.20 5.75 -6.39
N TYR A 225 -13.82 4.59 -6.19
CA TYR A 225 -14.40 4.25 -4.90
C TYR A 225 -13.27 4.16 -3.86
N PRO A 226 -13.38 4.86 -2.72
CA PRO A 226 -12.37 4.75 -1.68
C PRO A 226 -12.28 3.28 -1.24
N SER A 227 -11.08 2.76 -1.03
CA SER A 227 -10.90 1.41 -0.50
C SER A 227 -10.22 1.48 0.86
N PHE A 228 -10.76 0.76 1.83
CA PHE A 228 -10.19 0.71 3.16
C PHE A 228 -9.43 -0.60 3.32
N LYS A 229 -8.12 -0.44 3.32
CA LYS A 229 -7.18 -1.44 3.78
C LYS A 229 -7.34 -1.59 5.29
N LEU A 230 -7.72 -2.77 5.75
CA LEU A 230 -7.98 -3.05 7.16
C LEU A 230 -7.22 -4.27 7.64
N ARG A 231 -6.89 -4.25 8.92
CA ARG A 231 -6.25 -5.38 9.63
C ARG A 231 -7.14 -5.92 10.75
N LYS A 232 -8.21 -5.21 11.10
CA LYS A 232 -9.04 -5.51 12.26
C LYS A 232 -10.52 -5.21 11.99
N VAL A 233 -11.40 -6.17 12.32
CA VAL A 233 -12.85 -5.96 12.41
C VAL A 233 -13.33 -6.42 13.79
N SER A 234 -14.13 -5.61 14.46
CA SER A 234 -14.71 -5.94 15.77
C SER A 234 -16.23 -5.91 15.74
N PHE A 235 -16.85 -6.84 16.46
CA PHE A 235 -18.29 -6.99 16.60
C PHE A 235 -18.65 -6.84 18.08
N GLU A 236 -19.35 -5.77 18.43
CA GLU A 236 -19.85 -5.52 19.78
C GLU A 236 -21.31 -5.97 19.87
N ILE A 237 -21.60 -6.97 20.69
CA ILE A 237 -22.94 -7.55 20.84
C ILE A 237 -23.72 -6.74 21.86
N LEU A 238 -24.76 -6.04 21.40
CA LEU A 238 -25.54 -5.13 22.23
C LEU A 238 -26.71 -5.84 22.92
N LYS A 239 -27.35 -6.77 22.22
CA LYS A 239 -28.56 -7.46 22.68
C LYS A 239 -28.73 -8.79 21.98
N ASN A 240 -29.37 -9.76 22.63
CA ASN A 240 -29.82 -11.04 22.07
C ASN A 240 -31.37 -11.16 22.10
N TYR A 241 -31.92 -12.18 21.43
CA TYR A 241 -33.37 -12.33 21.27
C TYR A 241 -34.06 -12.98 22.48
N GLY A 242 -33.36 -13.69 23.36
CA GLY A 242 -33.98 -14.24 24.56
C GLY A 242 -33.08 -14.34 25.79
N ASN A 243 -32.21 -15.35 25.90
CA ASN A 243 -31.45 -15.55 27.14
C ASN A 243 -30.40 -14.44 27.30
N GLU A 244 -30.65 -13.49 28.20
CA GLU A 244 -29.78 -12.33 28.45
C GLU A 244 -28.33 -12.70 28.81
N LYS A 245 -28.05 -13.94 29.23
CA LYS A 245 -26.70 -14.37 29.64
C LYS A 245 -25.93 -15.14 28.58
N VAL A 246 -26.55 -15.47 27.45
CA VAL A 246 -25.95 -16.33 26.42
C VAL A 246 -26.23 -15.75 25.05
N PHE A 247 -25.22 -15.66 24.20
CA PHE A 247 -25.42 -15.36 22.79
C PHE A 247 -24.69 -16.36 21.90
N GLY A 248 -25.12 -16.47 20.66
CA GLY A 248 -24.56 -17.36 19.68
C GLY A 248 -24.71 -16.83 18.27
N LEU A 249 -23.74 -17.18 17.45
CA LEU A 249 -23.67 -16.88 16.02
C LEU A 249 -23.31 -18.17 15.30
N SER A 250 -23.86 -18.37 14.11
CA SER A 250 -23.43 -19.51 13.30
C SER A 250 -22.15 -19.15 12.56
N GLN A 251 -22.14 -18.05 11.82
CA GLN A 251 -21.04 -17.76 10.92
C GLN A 251 -20.86 -16.26 10.68
N ILE A 252 -19.61 -15.85 10.49
CA ILE A 252 -19.24 -14.54 9.97
C ILE A 252 -18.42 -14.76 8.71
N LEU A 253 -18.90 -14.24 7.58
CA LEU A 253 -18.19 -14.30 6.30
C LEU A 253 -17.65 -12.92 5.96
N PHE A 254 -16.36 -12.86 5.71
CA PHE A 254 -15.71 -11.68 5.14
C PHE A 254 -15.47 -11.92 3.66
N LEU A 255 -15.98 -11.04 2.81
CA LEU A 255 -15.72 -11.07 1.38
C LEU A 255 -14.75 -9.93 1.04
N ASN A 256 -13.68 -10.27 0.34
CA ASN A 256 -12.72 -9.28 -0.15
C ASN A 256 -13.27 -8.51 -1.36
N ASP A 257 -12.49 -7.58 -1.89
CA ASP A 257 -12.75 -6.80 -3.11
C ASP A 257 -13.04 -7.68 -4.34
N LYS A 258 -12.42 -8.87 -4.42
CA LYS A 258 -12.65 -9.88 -5.47
C LYS A 258 -13.89 -10.75 -5.21
N LYS A 259 -14.70 -10.43 -4.19
CA LYS A 259 -15.85 -11.22 -3.71
C LYS A 259 -15.48 -12.64 -3.27
N ALA A 260 -14.21 -12.93 -3.04
CA ALA A 260 -13.76 -14.20 -2.49
C ALA A 260 -13.91 -14.18 -0.96
N ILE A 261 -14.29 -15.33 -0.40
CA ILE A 261 -14.41 -15.51 1.04
C ILE A 261 -13.01 -15.61 1.64
N ILE A 262 -12.75 -14.81 2.67
CA ILE A 262 -11.54 -14.91 3.49
C ILE A 262 -11.66 -16.16 4.36
N THR A 263 -10.69 -17.06 4.25
CA THR A 263 -10.69 -18.34 4.99
C THR A 263 -9.97 -18.22 6.33
N ARG A 264 -10.00 -19.31 7.12
CA ARG A 264 -9.33 -19.39 8.42
C ARG A 264 -7.82 -19.10 8.34
N ASP A 265 -7.13 -19.51 7.28
CA ASP A 265 -5.69 -19.32 7.12
C ASP A 265 -5.28 -17.86 6.91
N GLU A 266 -6.22 -17.01 6.52
CA GLU A 266 -6.01 -15.57 6.31
C GLU A 266 -6.28 -14.74 7.58
N ILE A 267 -6.68 -15.40 8.68
CA ILE A 267 -6.98 -14.78 9.97
C ILE A 267 -5.86 -15.14 10.95
N ASN A 268 -5.14 -14.12 11.41
CA ASN A 268 -4.07 -14.25 12.39
C ASN A 268 -4.59 -14.76 13.74
N ARG A 269 -5.62 -14.09 14.27
CA ARG A 269 -6.23 -14.42 15.56
C ARG A 269 -7.61 -13.82 15.72
N ILE A 270 -8.40 -14.42 16.62
CA ILE A 270 -9.69 -13.90 17.06
C ILE A 270 -9.66 -13.73 18.57
N THR A 271 -10.00 -12.54 19.08
CA THR A 271 -10.14 -12.29 20.52
C THR A 271 -11.61 -12.17 20.89
N VAL A 272 -11.95 -12.68 22.08
CA VAL A 272 -13.29 -12.65 22.65
C VAL A 272 -13.19 -11.95 23.99
N ASP A 273 -13.69 -10.72 24.07
CA ASP A 273 -13.63 -9.89 25.26
C ASP A 273 -15.02 -9.78 25.92
N ASN A 274 -15.05 -9.58 27.24
CA ASN A 274 -16.27 -9.46 28.06
C ASN A 274 -17.20 -10.70 28.03
N CYS A 275 -16.63 -11.89 27.87
CA CYS A 275 -17.33 -13.18 27.99
C CYS A 275 -16.70 -14.01 29.13
N SER A 276 -17.52 -14.81 29.83
CA SER A 276 -17.05 -15.69 30.91
C SER A 276 -16.65 -17.07 30.41
N ASP A 277 -17.34 -17.58 29.39
CA ASP A 277 -17.09 -18.88 28.77
C ASP A 277 -17.53 -18.83 27.30
N PHE A 278 -16.84 -19.53 26.41
CA PHE A 278 -17.16 -19.56 24.98
C PHE A 278 -16.56 -20.76 24.26
N THR A 279 -17.26 -21.22 23.22
CA THR A 279 -16.74 -22.21 22.26
C THR A 279 -15.65 -21.60 21.37
N ASP A 280 -14.86 -22.42 20.68
CA ASP A 280 -13.78 -21.96 19.79
C ASP A 280 -14.25 -20.85 18.81
N PRO A 281 -13.70 -19.61 18.88
CA PRO A 281 -14.11 -18.53 18.00
C PRO A 281 -13.74 -18.77 16.53
N LEU A 282 -12.76 -19.65 16.25
CA LEU A 282 -12.42 -20.02 14.87
C LEU A 282 -13.57 -20.80 14.20
N ALA A 283 -14.50 -21.37 14.99
CA ALA A 283 -15.71 -21.97 14.46
C ALA A 283 -16.63 -20.96 13.75
N LEU A 284 -16.45 -19.65 13.90
CA LEU A 284 -17.21 -18.63 13.16
C LEU A 284 -16.81 -18.51 11.68
N ILE A 285 -15.64 -19.06 11.31
CA ILE A 285 -15.02 -18.89 10.00
C ILE A 285 -15.03 -20.23 9.27
N PRO A 286 -15.46 -20.28 7.99
CA PRO A 286 -15.44 -21.52 7.24
C PRO A 286 -14.01 -22.02 7.01
N THR A 287 -13.81 -23.33 7.20
CA THR A 287 -12.54 -24.02 6.89
C THR A 287 -12.31 -24.13 5.38
N ASN A 288 -13.38 -24.32 4.60
CA ASN A 288 -13.31 -24.46 3.14
C ASN A 288 -14.25 -23.47 2.44
N ARG A 289 -13.86 -23.02 1.25
CA ARG A 289 -14.61 -22.06 0.41
C ARG A 289 -15.92 -22.65 -0.11
N ASP A 290 -15.94 -23.96 -0.34
CA ASP A 290 -17.04 -24.61 -1.07
C ASP A 290 -18.19 -25.10 -0.18
N PHE A 291 -17.94 -25.35 1.12
CA PHE A 291 -18.97 -25.82 2.04
C PHE A 291 -18.76 -25.26 3.45
N PRO A 292 -19.67 -24.41 3.95
CA PRO A 292 -19.67 -24.07 5.36
C PRO A 292 -20.17 -25.30 6.13
N GLU A 293 -19.27 -25.93 6.89
CA GLU A 293 -19.67 -26.85 7.96
C GLU A 293 -20.63 -26.13 8.92
N LYS A 294 -21.29 -26.87 9.82
CA LYS A 294 -22.11 -26.27 10.88
C LYS A 294 -21.21 -25.54 11.88
N CYS A 295 -20.75 -24.37 11.48
CA CYS A 295 -20.10 -23.36 12.29
C CYS A 295 -21.11 -22.88 13.33
N GLN A 296 -20.77 -23.05 14.61
CA GLN A 296 -21.59 -22.60 15.73
C GLN A 296 -20.66 -22.07 16.82
N PHE A 297 -20.83 -20.79 17.12
CA PHE A 297 -20.19 -20.14 18.25
C PHE A 297 -21.25 -19.79 19.29
N VAL A 298 -20.98 -20.12 20.54
CA VAL A 298 -21.81 -19.77 21.69
C VAL A 298 -20.92 -19.23 22.79
N ALA A 299 -21.36 -18.16 23.43
CA ALA A 299 -20.65 -17.53 24.53
C ALA A 299 -21.61 -17.09 25.65
N HIS A 300 -21.12 -17.20 26.89
CA HIS A 300 -21.76 -16.69 28.10
C HIS A 300 -21.21 -15.30 28.43
N SER A 301 -22.09 -14.35 28.73
CA SER A 301 -21.72 -13.01 29.19
C SER A 301 -22.75 -12.46 30.17
N SER A 302 -22.30 -11.66 31.13
CA SER A 302 -23.20 -10.93 32.03
C SER A 302 -23.83 -9.70 31.38
N PHE A 303 -23.35 -9.25 30.21
CA PHE A 303 -23.73 -8.01 29.53
C PHE A 303 -23.56 -6.71 30.36
N GLU A 304 -22.91 -6.77 31.54
CA GLU A 304 -22.48 -5.56 32.28
C GLU A 304 -21.52 -4.71 31.43
N ARG A 305 -20.73 -5.39 30.60
CA ARG A 305 -20.03 -4.84 29.45
C ARG A 305 -20.45 -5.65 28.22
N HIS A 306 -20.61 -4.97 27.09
CA HIS A 306 -20.99 -5.65 25.85
C HIS A 306 -19.91 -6.63 25.40
N PRO A 307 -20.26 -7.90 25.10
CA PRO A 307 -19.35 -8.86 24.48
C PRO A 307 -18.73 -8.28 23.21
N MET A 308 -17.45 -8.53 23.00
CA MET A 308 -16.76 -8.08 21.80
C MET A 308 -15.97 -9.22 21.16
N LEU A 309 -16.23 -9.45 19.87
CA LEU A 309 -15.46 -10.38 19.04
C LEU A 309 -14.58 -9.57 18.09
N THR A 310 -13.27 -9.77 18.13
CA THR A 310 -12.35 -9.03 17.28
C THR A 310 -11.50 -9.97 16.44
N PHE A 311 -11.58 -9.79 15.12
CA PHE A 311 -10.85 -10.53 14.11
C PHE A 311 -9.64 -9.73 13.65
N TYR A 312 -8.46 -10.34 13.70
CA TYR A 312 -7.21 -9.78 13.17
C TYR A 312 -6.80 -10.58 11.94
N PHE A 313 -6.60 -9.91 10.80
CA PHE A 313 -6.18 -10.54 9.55
C PHE A 313 -4.66 -10.67 9.51
N GLU A 314 -4.15 -11.74 8.88
CA GLU A 314 -2.71 -11.99 8.73
C GLU A 314 -2.05 -10.92 7.85
N GLN A 315 -2.76 -10.53 6.80
CA GLN A 315 -2.36 -9.44 5.91
C GLN A 315 -3.42 -8.34 5.92
N THR A 316 -3.02 -7.17 5.44
CA THR A 316 -3.96 -6.08 5.22
C THR A 316 -4.91 -6.46 4.09
N VAL A 317 -6.22 -6.53 4.37
CA VAL A 317 -7.26 -6.91 3.41
C VAL A 317 -8.14 -5.72 3.04
N ILE A 318 -8.82 -5.79 1.90
CA ILE A 318 -9.86 -4.85 1.51
C ILE A 318 -11.18 -5.62 1.55
N LEU A 319 -12.10 -5.24 2.44
CA LEU A 319 -13.40 -5.89 2.53
C LEU A 319 -14.43 -5.19 1.65
N SER A 320 -15.18 -5.97 0.88
CA SER A 320 -16.36 -5.48 0.16
C SER A 320 -17.65 -5.69 0.97
N LYS A 321 -17.73 -6.79 1.71
CA LYS A 321 -18.96 -7.21 2.38
C LYS A 321 -18.68 -8.09 3.59
N ILE A 322 -19.50 -7.92 4.63
CA ILE A 322 -19.55 -8.79 5.82
C ILE A 322 -20.93 -9.43 5.85
N ILE A 323 -21.00 -10.75 5.99
CA ILE A 323 -22.27 -11.49 6.13
C ILE A 323 -22.28 -12.14 7.50
N VAL A 324 -23.31 -11.85 8.29
CA VAL A 324 -23.49 -12.37 9.63
C VAL A 324 -24.69 -13.31 9.63
N LYS A 325 -24.45 -14.58 9.97
CA LYS A 325 -25.48 -15.60 10.12
C LYS A 325 -25.70 -15.87 11.61
N ASN A 326 -26.94 -15.66 12.05
CA ASN A 326 -27.32 -16.01 13.42
C ASN A 326 -27.26 -17.53 13.64
N LEU A 327 -27.20 -17.92 14.91
CA LEU A 327 -27.26 -19.33 15.29
C LEU A 327 -28.63 -19.91 14.99
N ASP A 328 -28.69 -21.05 14.30
CA ASP A 328 -29.93 -21.79 14.07
C ASP A 328 -30.09 -22.86 15.16
N VAL A 329 -30.91 -22.55 16.16
CA VAL A 329 -31.15 -23.40 17.33
C VAL A 329 -32.36 -24.33 17.17
N GLY A 330 -33.08 -24.26 16.04
CA GLY A 330 -34.32 -25.00 15.84
C GLY A 330 -35.46 -24.56 16.79
N PRO A 331 -36.63 -25.24 16.74
CA PRO A 331 -37.82 -24.85 17.49
C PRO A 331 -37.75 -25.12 19.00
N SER A 332 -36.90 -26.05 19.43
CA SER A 332 -36.73 -26.44 20.84
C SER A 332 -35.50 -25.83 21.52
N GLY A 333 -34.66 -25.11 20.77
CA GLY A 333 -33.39 -24.59 21.28
C GLY A 333 -33.52 -23.26 22.02
N PHE A 334 -32.57 -23.03 22.93
CA PHE A 334 -32.48 -21.81 23.72
C PHE A 334 -32.30 -20.56 22.85
N ASP A 335 -33.01 -19.48 23.18
CA ASP A 335 -32.99 -18.18 22.50
C ASP A 335 -31.67 -17.42 22.70
N CYS A 336 -30.55 -17.94 22.21
CA CYS A 336 -29.24 -17.27 22.30
C CYS A 336 -28.88 -16.50 21.01
N GLU A 337 -29.80 -16.32 20.07
CA GLU A 337 -29.51 -15.56 18.85
C GLU A 337 -29.19 -14.07 19.12
N VAL A 338 -28.23 -13.50 18.39
CA VAL A 338 -27.89 -12.08 18.46
C VAL A 338 -29.02 -11.22 17.86
N ASN A 339 -29.41 -10.16 18.56
CA ASN A 339 -30.50 -9.26 18.18
C ASN A 339 -29.98 -7.90 17.69
N HIS A 340 -29.07 -7.25 18.42
CA HIS A 340 -28.42 -6.00 18.00
C HIS A 340 -26.91 -6.10 18.15
N MET A 341 -26.19 -5.46 17.24
CA MET A 341 -24.74 -5.49 17.21
C MET A 341 -24.19 -4.19 16.60
N ARG A 342 -22.96 -3.82 16.97
CA ARG A 342 -22.15 -2.81 16.27
C ARG A 342 -20.97 -3.47 15.60
N VAL A 343 -20.59 -2.97 14.43
CA VAL A 343 -19.40 -3.40 13.71
C VAL A 343 -18.43 -2.23 13.60
N PHE A 344 -17.20 -2.49 14.01
CA PHE A 344 -16.08 -1.56 13.93
C PHE A 344 -15.05 -2.07 12.93
N VAL A 345 -14.57 -1.19 12.06
CA VAL A 345 -13.48 -1.44 11.12
C VAL A 345 -12.31 -0.53 11.50
N ASN A 346 -11.15 -1.11 11.84
CA ASN A 346 -9.99 -0.37 12.38
C ASN A 346 -10.41 0.65 13.47
N ASP A 347 -11.23 0.23 14.42
CA ASP A 347 -11.73 1.03 15.55
C ASP A 347 -12.73 2.15 15.20
N ARG A 348 -13.11 2.30 13.93
CA ARG A 348 -14.21 3.18 13.49
C ARG A 348 -15.52 2.41 13.41
N CYS A 349 -16.59 2.95 14.00
CA CYS A 349 -17.91 2.34 13.90
C CYS A 349 -18.50 2.55 12.49
N GLU A 350 -18.71 1.45 11.75
CA GLU A 350 -19.25 1.48 10.38
C GLU A 350 -20.72 1.05 10.32
N TRP A 351 -21.17 0.25 11.29
CA TRP A 351 -22.55 -0.24 11.30
C TRP A 351 -23.07 -0.45 12.72
N ILE A 352 -24.32 -0.07 12.94
CA ILE A 352 -25.09 -0.37 14.14
C ILE A 352 -26.47 -0.80 13.69
N GLY A 353 -26.93 -1.97 14.09
CA GLY A 353 -28.25 -2.41 13.67
C GLY A 353 -28.72 -3.72 14.26
N LYS A 354 -29.87 -4.15 13.75
CA LYS A 354 -30.55 -5.36 14.17
C LYS A 354 -30.16 -6.53 13.27
N VAL A 355 -29.80 -7.66 13.87
CA VAL A 355 -29.55 -8.94 13.18
C VAL A 355 -30.86 -9.73 13.14
N GLN A 356 -31.19 -10.34 12.00
CA GLN A 356 -32.44 -11.09 11.86
C GLN A 356 -32.39 -12.39 12.70
N CYS A 357 -33.49 -12.68 13.39
CA CYS A 357 -33.70 -13.93 14.13
C CYS A 357 -33.88 -15.07 13.13
N THR A 358 -33.26 -16.25 13.31
CA THR A 358 -33.37 -17.34 12.32
C THR A 358 -34.65 -18.16 12.42
N ARG A 359 -35.40 -17.98 13.51
CA ARG A 359 -36.69 -18.67 13.69
C ARG A 359 -37.65 -18.36 12.56
N LEU A 360 -38.26 -19.43 12.06
CA LEU A 360 -39.27 -19.35 11.02
C LEU A 360 -40.45 -18.52 11.54
N LYS A 361 -40.67 -17.36 10.93
CA LYS A 361 -42.01 -16.79 10.90
C LYS A 361 -42.70 -17.40 9.70
N GLU A 362 -43.82 -18.09 9.93
CA GLU A 362 -44.66 -18.64 8.85
C GLU A 362 -43.94 -19.67 7.96
N GLY A 363 -42.96 -20.40 8.50
CA GLY A 363 -42.25 -21.46 7.77
C GLY A 363 -41.14 -20.98 6.83
N VAL A 364 -40.87 -19.68 6.74
CA VAL A 364 -39.79 -19.13 5.88
C VAL A 364 -38.59 -18.70 6.73
N LYS A 365 -37.39 -19.15 6.34
CA LYS A 365 -36.14 -18.77 7.01
C LYS A 365 -35.71 -17.38 6.52
N PRO A 366 -35.49 -16.42 7.43
CA PRO A 366 -35.06 -15.08 7.03
C PRO A 366 -33.65 -15.09 6.43
N PRO A 367 -33.37 -14.15 5.51
CA PRO A 367 -32.05 -14.03 4.92
C PRO A 367 -31.00 -13.62 5.98
N PRO A 368 -29.72 -13.93 5.74
CA PRO A 368 -28.65 -13.50 6.63
C PRO A 368 -28.52 -11.97 6.66
N CYS A 369 -27.98 -11.44 7.77
CA CYS A 369 -27.67 -10.02 7.85
C CYS A 369 -26.47 -9.71 6.95
N VAL A 370 -26.66 -8.80 6.00
CA VAL A 370 -25.64 -8.37 5.06
C VAL A 370 -25.24 -6.94 5.40
N ILE A 371 -23.97 -6.76 5.72
CA ILE A 371 -23.38 -5.45 6.00
C ILE A 371 -22.43 -5.14 4.84
N HIS A 372 -22.73 -4.07 4.13
CA HIS A 372 -21.83 -3.53 3.12
C HIS A 372 -20.82 -2.62 3.81
N VAL A 373 -19.53 -2.93 3.67
CA VAL A 373 -18.47 -2.08 4.21
C VAL A 373 -18.23 -1.01 3.16
N LEU A 374 -18.95 0.10 3.29
CA LEU A 374 -18.77 1.24 2.41
C LEU A 374 -17.76 2.20 3.04
N PRO A 375 -16.97 2.89 2.22
CA PRO A 375 -16.34 4.14 2.55
C PRO A 375 -17.27 5.09 3.25
N SER A 376 -17.09 5.22 4.55
CA SER A 376 -17.73 6.29 5.29
C SER A 376 -17.00 7.59 4.96
N PHE A 377 -17.56 8.33 3.98
CA PHE A 377 -17.16 9.69 3.67
C PHE A 377 -17.17 10.50 4.97
N ILE A 378 -16.02 11.00 5.39
CA ILE A 378 -15.97 12.01 6.44
C ILE A 378 -16.56 13.27 5.80
N VAL A 379 -17.87 13.47 5.93
CA VAL A 379 -18.45 14.79 5.76
C VAL A 379 -17.92 15.57 6.94
N SER A 380 -16.82 16.31 6.77
CA SER A 380 -16.43 17.30 7.75
C SER A 380 -17.56 18.32 7.80
N HIS A 381 -18.43 18.19 8.78
CA HIS A 381 -19.28 19.31 9.18
C HIS A 381 -18.34 20.39 9.69
N GLY A 382 -17.97 21.30 8.78
CA GLY A 382 -17.36 22.56 9.15
C GLY A 382 -18.34 23.25 10.08
N GLN A 383 -17.97 23.34 11.36
CA GLN A 383 -18.58 24.26 12.30
C GLN A 383 -18.17 25.69 11.97
#